data_AF-A0A7C5AXM9-F1
#
_entry.id   AF-A0A7C5AXM9-F1
#
_cell.length_a   1.000
_cell.length_b   1.000
_cell.length_c   1.000
_cell.angle_alpha   90.00
_cell.angle_beta   90.00
_cell.angle_gamma   90.00
#
_symmetry.space_group_name_H-M   'P 1'
#
loop_
_entity.id
_entity.type
_entity.pdbx_description
1 polymer ?
#
loop_
_entity_poly.entity_id
_entity_poly.type
_entity_poly.pdbx_seq_one_letter_code
_entity_poly.pdbx_strand_id
1 'polypeptide(L)'
;MALILLCLLALQLMGVPKISIIDFYGVRRVSEQSLRKALGVKEGDQLPSSKAAAEERLEQVEGVVAAQLEAVCCEAGGAILFVGIEERGAPHFDPLPAPSGPGILPDELVAQYEQFLDLYRSSFKTGLESTANRAGYSLPAGAAARAAQQKLAEQARENAALIATVARQSSDPRHRVIACYLLGYVPAQESIPPLQQALRDPEPVVRQTALKALQAVARELENTKESSLRLEPTWAVELLHSIFWGDRVEAAEYLLTLTESRNSRVLELIKQRALEPLLEMARWRSLRHALPAYILLGRLAGWKDEEIERSWSAGEREKLLSSLARKTR
;
A
#
# COMPACT_ATOMS: atom_id res chain seq x y z
N MET A 1 4.85 5.79 60.52
CA MET A 1 4.84 4.46 59.84
C MET A 1 3.37 4.14 59.56
N ALA A 2 2.85 3.99 58.35
CA ALA A 2 3.47 3.86 57.04
C ALA A 2 2.54 4.46 55.96
N LEU A 3 3.20 4.92 54.89
CA LEU A 3 2.72 5.39 53.60
C LEU A 3 2.10 4.23 52.78
N ILE A 4 1.53 4.57 51.61
CA ILE A 4 1.21 3.77 50.39
C ILE A 4 -0.29 3.89 50.05
N LEU A 5 -0.73 4.89 49.27
CA LEU A 5 -0.66 5.01 47.81
C LEU A 5 -1.21 3.76 47.09
N LEU A 6 -2.44 3.81 46.58
CA LEU A 6 -2.81 2.94 45.46
C LEU A 6 -3.77 3.66 44.49
N CYS A 7 -3.15 4.10 43.39
CA CYS A 7 -3.68 4.34 42.06
C CYS A 7 -5.22 4.43 41.90
N LEU A 8 -5.69 5.66 41.71
CA LEU A 8 -6.80 5.94 40.78
C LEU A 8 -6.40 5.35 39.43
N LEU A 9 -7.02 4.22 39.11
CA LEU A 9 -7.02 3.59 37.80
C LEU A 9 -7.60 4.63 36.82
N ALA A 10 -6.73 5.42 36.19
CA ALA A 10 -7.11 6.16 35.00
C ALA A 10 -7.52 5.10 33.97
N LEU A 11 -8.82 4.89 33.80
CA LEU A 11 -9.37 4.34 32.58
C LEU A 11 -8.79 5.21 31.46
N GLN A 12 -7.75 4.72 30.80
CA GLN A 12 -7.36 5.26 29.51
C GLN A 12 -8.54 4.94 28.60
N LEU A 13 -9.40 5.94 28.42
CA LEU A 13 -10.15 6.11 27.18
C LEU A 13 -9.10 6.01 26.08
N MET A 14 -9.03 4.87 25.39
CA MET A 14 -8.44 4.81 24.05
C MET A 14 -9.33 5.67 23.16
N GLY A 15 -9.21 6.99 23.32
CA GLY A 15 -9.90 7.96 22.48
C GLY A 15 -9.42 7.79 21.04
N VAL A 16 -10.31 8.05 20.09
CA VAL A 16 -9.95 8.10 18.68
C VAL A 16 -8.72 9.01 18.53
N PRO A 17 -7.63 8.53 17.91
CA PRO A 17 -6.38 9.27 17.84
C PRO A 17 -6.61 10.57 17.10
N LYS A 18 -6.12 11.66 17.70
CA LYS A 18 -6.09 12.97 17.05
C LYS A 18 -5.22 12.93 15.81
N ILE A 19 -5.52 13.80 14.85
CA ILE A 19 -4.73 13.95 13.63
C ILE A 19 -3.37 14.55 14.01
N SER A 20 -2.28 13.85 13.73
CA SER A 20 -0.91 14.34 13.89
C SER A 20 -0.34 14.90 12.59
N ILE A 21 -0.74 14.34 11.44
CA ILE A 21 -0.24 14.71 10.11
C ILE A 21 -1.42 14.74 9.14
N ILE A 22 -1.46 15.74 8.27
CA ILE A 22 -2.33 15.84 7.08
C ILE A 22 -1.46 16.00 5.83
N ASP A 23 -1.30 14.95 5.05
CA ASP A 23 -0.52 15.01 3.81
C ASP A 23 -1.46 14.99 2.60
N PHE A 24 -1.40 16.07 1.81
CA PHE A 24 -2.08 16.16 0.52
C PHE A 24 -1.19 15.56 -0.57
N TYR A 25 -1.80 14.91 -1.55
CA TYR A 25 -1.10 14.37 -2.71
C TYR A 25 -2.00 14.37 -3.95
N GLY A 26 -1.40 14.34 -5.13
CA GLY A 26 -2.09 14.59 -6.40
C GLY A 26 -2.37 16.08 -6.67
N VAL A 27 -1.92 16.98 -5.79
CA VAL A 27 -2.14 18.43 -5.91
C VAL A 27 -1.11 19.03 -6.85
N ARG A 28 -1.57 19.73 -7.90
CA ARG A 28 -0.73 20.32 -8.96
C ARG A 28 -0.96 21.81 -9.12
N ARG A 29 -2.22 22.23 -9.26
CA ARG A 29 -2.62 23.62 -9.55
C ARG A 29 -3.53 24.20 -8.47
N VAL A 30 -4.33 23.37 -7.83
CA VAL A 30 -5.24 23.80 -6.76
C VAL A 30 -4.41 24.25 -5.55
N SER A 31 -4.86 25.31 -4.89
CA SER A 31 -4.20 25.81 -3.69
C SER A 31 -4.44 24.88 -2.50
N GLU A 32 -3.36 24.41 -1.88
CA GLU A 32 -3.43 23.64 -0.62
C GLU A 32 -4.19 24.38 0.48
N GLN A 33 -4.12 25.72 0.53
CA GLN A 33 -4.89 26.51 1.48
C GLN A 33 -6.40 26.34 1.29
N SER A 34 -6.85 26.27 0.03
CA SER A 34 -8.28 26.07 -0.29
C SER A 34 -8.72 24.67 0.10
N LEU A 35 -7.89 23.66 -0.17
CA LEU A 35 -8.13 22.27 0.25
C LEU A 35 -8.20 22.13 1.77
N ARG A 36 -7.27 22.75 2.52
CA ARG A 36 -7.28 22.76 3.99
C ARG A 36 -8.54 23.40 4.55
N LYS A 37 -9.01 24.49 3.94
CA LYS A 37 -10.27 25.14 4.33
C LYS A 37 -11.48 24.22 4.09
N ALA A 38 -11.53 23.56 2.93
CA ALA A 38 -12.62 22.66 2.57
C ALA A 38 -12.65 21.37 3.40
N LEU A 39 -11.48 20.80 3.73
CA LEU A 39 -11.32 19.61 4.56
C LEU A 39 -12.05 19.77 5.91
N GLY A 40 -11.97 20.96 6.51
CA GLY A 40 -12.73 21.32 7.72
C GLY A 40 -12.18 20.73 9.02
N VAL A 41 -11.01 20.09 8.97
CA VAL A 41 -10.24 19.62 10.14
C VAL A 41 -8.77 20.03 9.98
N LYS A 42 -8.07 20.16 11.10
CA LYS A 42 -6.62 20.44 11.16
C LYS A 42 -5.90 19.47 12.08
N GLU A 43 -4.57 19.51 12.05
CA GLU A 43 -3.75 18.80 13.03
C GLU A 43 -4.12 19.20 14.46
N GLY A 44 -4.22 18.20 15.34
CA GLY A 44 -4.72 18.32 16.70
C GLY A 44 -6.22 18.07 16.86
N ASP A 45 -6.99 18.09 15.77
CA ASP A 45 -8.43 17.75 15.79
C ASP A 45 -8.65 16.23 15.78
N GLN A 46 -9.91 15.82 15.97
CA GLN A 46 -10.37 14.47 15.71
C GLN A 46 -10.47 14.22 14.19
N LEU A 47 -10.42 12.95 13.78
CA LEU A 47 -10.73 12.57 12.39
C LEU A 47 -12.12 13.10 11.99
N PRO A 48 -12.34 13.43 10.70
CA PRO A 48 -13.67 13.80 10.23
C PRO A 48 -14.71 12.76 10.63
N SER A 49 -15.85 13.21 11.15
CA SER A 49 -16.93 12.32 11.59
C SER A 49 -17.56 11.52 10.44
N SER A 50 -17.42 12.03 9.21
CA SER A 50 -17.80 11.35 7.98
C SER A 50 -16.73 11.57 6.91
N LYS A 51 -16.19 10.45 6.40
CA LYS A 51 -15.27 10.43 5.26
C LYS A 51 -15.91 11.04 4.01
N ALA A 52 -17.06 10.51 3.61
CA ALA A 52 -17.78 10.94 2.41
C ALA A 52 -18.12 12.44 2.42
N ALA A 53 -18.57 12.97 3.56
CA ALA A 53 -18.88 14.40 3.66
C ALA A 53 -17.64 15.30 3.56
N ALA A 54 -16.46 14.82 3.99
CA ALA A 54 -15.21 15.56 3.84
C ALA A 54 -14.70 15.52 2.39
N GLU A 55 -14.82 14.38 1.72
CA GLU A 55 -14.51 14.21 0.29
C GLU A 55 -15.41 15.12 -0.56
N GLU A 56 -16.73 15.10 -0.32
CA GLU A 56 -17.69 15.96 -1.04
C GLU A 56 -17.34 17.45 -0.92
N ARG A 57 -16.90 17.92 0.26
CA ARG A 57 -16.46 19.31 0.42
C ARG A 57 -15.19 19.64 -0.36
N LEU A 58 -14.25 18.71 -0.42
CA LEU A 58 -13.02 18.88 -1.20
C LEU A 58 -13.34 18.92 -2.71
N GLU A 59 -14.30 18.12 -3.16
CA GLU A 59 -14.77 18.08 -4.54
C GLU A 59 -15.52 19.36 -4.97
N GLN A 60 -16.02 20.16 -4.01
CA GLN A 60 -16.55 21.50 -4.30
C GLN A 60 -15.47 22.56 -4.55
N VAL A 61 -14.18 22.25 -4.33
CA VAL A 61 -13.09 23.19 -4.62
C VAL A 61 -12.86 23.24 -6.13
N GLU A 62 -12.84 24.45 -6.70
CA GLU A 62 -12.64 24.65 -8.13
C GLU A 62 -11.35 23.96 -8.62
N GLY A 63 -11.50 23.11 -9.64
CA GLY A 63 -10.40 22.35 -10.24
C GLY A 63 -10.26 20.92 -9.72
N VAL A 64 -10.89 20.56 -8.59
CA VAL A 64 -10.95 19.18 -8.07
C VAL A 64 -12.03 18.40 -8.82
N VAL A 65 -11.72 17.16 -9.19
CA VAL A 65 -12.62 16.21 -9.85
C VAL A 65 -13.07 15.12 -8.87
N ALA A 66 -12.15 14.64 -8.05
CA ALA A 66 -12.40 13.66 -7.01
C ALA A 66 -11.48 13.88 -5.81
N ALA A 67 -11.91 13.46 -4.63
CA ALA A 67 -11.10 13.43 -3.42
C ALA A 67 -11.20 12.08 -2.71
N GLN A 68 -10.09 11.63 -2.11
CA GLN A 68 -10.04 10.37 -1.38
C GLN A 68 -9.31 10.57 -0.04
N LEU A 69 -9.99 10.26 1.05
CA LEU A 69 -9.47 10.32 2.41
C LEU A 69 -9.10 8.93 2.93
N GLU A 70 -7.87 8.79 3.42
CA GLU A 70 -7.40 7.58 4.08
C GLU A 70 -6.70 7.94 5.39
N ALA A 71 -7.20 7.37 6.49
CA ALA A 71 -6.63 7.56 7.82
C ALA A 71 -5.78 6.34 8.19
N VAL A 72 -4.50 6.57 8.43
CA VAL A 72 -3.55 5.54 8.85
C VAL A 72 -3.20 5.78 10.30
N CYS A 73 -3.52 4.82 11.16
CA CYS A 73 -3.32 5.00 12.58
C CYS A 73 -1.89 4.73 13.03
N CYS A 74 -1.54 5.52 14.04
CA CYS A 74 -0.69 5.21 15.16
C CYS A 74 0.81 5.36 14.84
N GLU A 75 1.12 6.14 13.83
CA GLU A 75 2.46 6.66 13.59
C GLU A 75 2.58 8.09 14.16
N ALA A 76 3.77 8.43 14.68
CA ALA A 76 4.06 9.76 15.23
C ALA A 76 3.10 10.23 16.36
N GLY A 77 2.53 9.30 17.14
CA GLY A 77 1.69 9.63 18.29
C GLY A 77 0.24 10.06 17.96
N GLY A 78 -0.20 9.89 16.70
CA GLY A 78 -1.56 10.22 16.27
C GLY A 78 -1.99 9.49 14.99
N ALA A 79 -3.09 9.93 14.39
CA ALA A 79 -3.52 9.49 13.08
C ALA A 79 -2.88 10.36 11.98
N ILE A 80 -2.46 9.71 10.91
CA ILE A 80 -2.06 10.40 9.68
C ILE A 80 -3.25 10.39 8.74
N LEU A 81 -3.69 11.57 8.29
CA LEU A 81 -4.75 11.73 7.31
C LEU A 81 -4.14 12.04 5.95
N PHE A 82 -4.15 11.06 5.07
CA PHE A 82 -3.78 11.22 3.68
C PHE A 82 -4.99 11.72 2.89
N VAL A 83 -4.78 12.79 2.11
CA VAL A 83 -5.82 13.44 1.32
C VAL A 83 -5.40 13.43 -0.15
N GLY A 84 -5.92 12.45 -0.89
CA GLY A 84 -5.71 12.31 -2.33
C GLY A 84 -6.64 13.25 -3.07
N ILE A 85 -6.08 14.01 -4.02
CA ILE A 85 -6.81 14.95 -4.86
C ILE A 85 -6.56 14.58 -6.31
N GLU A 86 -7.65 14.43 -7.06
CA GLU A 86 -7.59 14.39 -8.51
C GLU A 86 -8.01 15.73 -9.07
N GLU A 87 -7.11 16.39 -9.80
CA GLU A 87 -7.40 17.64 -10.48
C GLU A 87 -7.82 17.41 -11.94
N ARG A 88 -8.60 18.35 -12.48
CA ARG A 88 -9.01 18.32 -13.89
C ARG A 88 -7.80 18.30 -14.83
N GLY A 89 -7.69 17.20 -15.59
CA GLY A 89 -6.61 17.01 -16.56
C GLY A 89 -5.28 16.56 -15.95
N ALA A 90 -5.25 16.19 -14.66
CA ALA A 90 -4.13 15.47 -14.08
C ALA A 90 -4.08 14.02 -14.61
N PRO A 91 -2.92 13.35 -14.54
CA PRO A 91 -2.84 11.91 -14.76
C PRO A 91 -3.81 11.17 -13.82
N HIS A 92 -4.53 10.20 -14.38
CA HIS A 92 -5.49 9.36 -13.68
C HIS A 92 -5.18 7.89 -13.95
N PHE A 93 -5.52 7.01 -13.00
CA PHE A 93 -5.40 5.58 -13.16
C PHE A 93 -6.74 4.97 -13.58
N ASP A 94 -6.85 4.51 -14.83
CA ASP A 94 -8.07 3.89 -15.36
C ASP A 94 -8.16 2.38 -15.04
N PRO A 95 -9.01 1.96 -14.09
CA PRO A 95 -9.25 0.54 -13.85
C PRO A 95 -10.01 -0.11 -15.01
N LEU A 96 -9.98 -1.45 -15.05
CA LEU A 96 -10.85 -2.23 -15.91
C LEU A 96 -12.30 -2.19 -15.40
N PRO A 97 -13.29 -2.44 -16.27
CA PRO A 97 -14.67 -2.65 -15.83
C PRO A 97 -14.77 -3.78 -14.81
N ALA A 98 -15.74 -3.67 -13.89
CA ALA A 98 -16.02 -4.71 -12.92
C ALA A 98 -16.33 -6.05 -13.61
N PRO A 99 -15.69 -7.15 -13.18
CA PRO A 99 -16.07 -8.48 -13.64
C PRO A 99 -17.52 -8.80 -13.27
N SER A 100 -18.18 -9.64 -14.08
CA SER A 100 -19.59 -10.03 -13.92
C SER A 100 -19.78 -11.54 -13.77
N GLY A 101 -18.69 -12.30 -13.61
CA GLY A 101 -18.72 -13.75 -13.52
C GLY A 101 -19.25 -14.24 -12.17
N PRO A 102 -19.93 -15.40 -12.14
CA PRO A 102 -20.56 -15.93 -10.92
C PRO A 102 -19.60 -16.70 -10.01
N GLY A 103 -18.32 -16.85 -10.40
CA GLY A 103 -17.37 -17.70 -9.69
C GLY A 103 -17.07 -17.17 -8.30
N ILE A 104 -17.24 -18.02 -7.29
CA ILE A 104 -16.92 -17.76 -5.88
C ILE A 104 -15.96 -18.81 -5.34
N LEU A 105 -15.28 -18.49 -4.24
CA LEU A 105 -14.49 -19.47 -3.49
C LEU A 105 -15.42 -20.33 -2.62
N PRO A 106 -15.05 -21.58 -2.31
CA PRO A 106 -15.81 -22.41 -1.38
C PRO A 106 -15.93 -21.71 -0.01
N ASP A 107 -17.12 -21.78 0.60
CA ASP A 107 -17.42 -21.12 1.88
C ASP A 107 -16.42 -21.51 2.99
N GLU A 108 -15.99 -22.78 3.02
CA GLU A 108 -15.00 -23.25 3.99
C GLU A 108 -13.67 -22.51 3.84
N LEU A 109 -13.20 -22.28 2.61
CA LEU A 109 -11.95 -21.58 2.34
C LEU A 109 -12.04 -20.10 2.73
N VAL A 110 -13.20 -19.48 2.50
CA VAL A 110 -13.49 -18.11 2.95
C VAL A 110 -13.47 -18.02 4.47
N ALA A 111 -14.18 -18.92 5.16
CA ALA A 111 -14.23 -18.95 6.62
C ALA A 111 -12.84 -19.17 7.25
N GLN A 112 -12.01 -20.01 6.65
CA GLN A 112 -10.64 -20.24 7.11
C GLN A 112 -9.74 -19.02 6.91
N TYR A 113 -9.92 -18.29 5.81
CA TYR A 113 -9.24 -17.02 5.59
C TYR A 113 -9.65 -15.95 6.62
N GLU A 114 -10.95 -15.82 6.91
CA GLU A 114 -11.45 -14.91 7.93
C GLU A 114 -10.92 -15.25 9.33
N GLN A 115 -10.94 -16.54 9.69
CA GLN A 115 -10.36 -17.02 10.95
C GLN A 115 -8.86 -16.69 11.04
N PHE A 116 -8.12 -16.87 9.95
CA PHE A 116 -6.71 -16.49 9.88
C PHE A 116 -6.52 -14.98 10.15
N LEU A 117 -7.33 -14.11 9.54
CA LEU A 117 -7.24 -12.66 9.77
C LEU A 117 -7.49 -12.28 11.23
N ASP A 118 -8.43 -12.94 11.91
CA ASP A 118 -8.72 -12.69 13.31
C ASP A 118 -7.55 -13.11 14.22
N LEU A 119 -6.97 -14.30 13.98
CA LEU A 119 -5.77 -14.78 14.66
C LEU A 119 -4.55 -13.88 14.40
N TYR A 120 -4.42 -13.38 13.18
CA TYR A 120 -3.35 -12.46 12.80
C TYR A 120 -3.47 -11.14 13.56
N ARG A 121 -4.65 -10.51 13.55
CA ARG A 121 -4.92 -9.25 14.26
C ARG A 121 -4.74 -9.39 15.77
N SER A 122 -5.14 -10.52 16.36
CA SER A 122 -4.96 -10.74 17.81
C SER A 122 -3.49 -10.86 18.21
N SER A 123 -2.62 -11.30 17.30
CA SER A 123 -1.19 -11.47 17.57
C SER A 123 -0.46 -10.13 17.82
N PHE A 124 -0.93 -9.03 17.21
CA PHE A 124 -0.37 -7.69 17.44
C PHE A 124 -0.79 -7.09 18.78
N LYS A 125 -1.97 -7.43 19.29
CA LYS A 125 -2.41 -7.01 20.63
C LYS A 125 -1.55 -7.61 21.74
N THR A 126 -0.91 -8.75 21.48
CA THR A 126 -0.05 -9.46 22.44
C THR A 126 1.44 -9.08 22.35
N GLY A 127 1.83 -8.11 21.51
CA GLY A 127 3.21 -7.61 21.42
C GLY A 127 4.20 -8.57 20.76
N LEU A 128 3.72 -9.54 19.96
CA LEU A 128 4.59 -10.45 19.23
C LEU A 128 4.93 -9.81 17.87
N GLU A 129 6.21 -9.47 17.65
CA GLU A 129 6.70 -8.89 16.41
C GLU A 129 6.70 -9.92 15.26
N SER A 130 6.19 -9.55 14.08
CA SER A 130 6.22 -10.41 12.90
C SER A 130 7.63 -10.47 12.30
N THR A 131 8.18 -11.67 12.12
CA THR A 131 9.42 -11.87 11.36
C THR A 131 9.10 -11.90 9.86
N ALA A 132 9.88 -11.16 9.06
CA ALA A 132 9.78 -11.17 7.61
C ALA A 132 10.12 -12.58 7.07
N ASN A 133 9.35 -13.11 6.09
CA ASN A 133 9.66 -14.39 5.45
C ASN A 133 9.33 -14.43 3.94
N ARG A 134 9.97 -15.43 3.31
CA ARG A 134 10.14 -15.89 1.92
C ARG A 134 8.96 -15.85 0.93
N ALA A 135 7.74 -15.57 1.36
CA ALA A 135 6.55 -15.54 0.48
C ALA A 135 5.80 -14.21 0.57
N GLY A 136 6.50 -13.09 0.84
CA GLY A 136 6.04 -11.69 0.88
C GLY A 136 4.86 -11.34 1.78
N TYR A 137 4.21 -12.31 2.42
CA TYR A 137 3.38 -12.10 3.58
C TYR A 137 4.22 -12.28 4.85
N SER A 138 4.28 -11.26 5.69
CA SER A 138 4.92 -11.36 7.01
C SER A 138 4.37 -12.57 7.76
N LEU A 139 5.25 -13.42 8.30
CA LEU A 139 4.77 -14.53 9.13
C LEU A 139 4.08 -13.95 10.36
N PRO A 140 2.85 -14.40 10.67
CA PRO A 140 2.22 -14.06 11.92
C PRO A 140 3.13 -14.44 13.08
N ALA A 141 3.23 -13.57 14.08
CA ALA A 141 4.05 -13.84 15.25
C ALA A 141 3.41 -14.89 16.20
N GLY A 142 2.10 -15.11 16.10
CA GLY A 142 1.38 -16.16 16.83
C GLY A 142 1.40 -17.53 16.14
N ALA A 143 1.67 -18.60 16.90
CA ALA A 143 1.75 -19.98 16.38
C ALA A 143 0.44 -20.44 15.71
N ALA A 144 -0.72 -20.08 16.28
CA ALA A 144 -2.02 -20.40 15.69
C ALA A 144 -2.25 -19.72 14.34
N ALA A 145 -1.89 -18.44 14.23
CA ALA A 145 -1.99 -17.71 12.97
C ALA A 145 -1.04 -18.27 11.90
N ARG A 146 0.18 -18.70 12.28
CA ARG A 146 1.09 -19.41 11.35
C ARG A 146 0.52 -20.72 10.86
N ALA A 147 -0.04 -21.54 11.75
CA ALA A 147 -0.64 -22.82 11.38
C ALA A 147 -1.84 -22.62 10.44
N ALA A 148 -2.70 -21.63 10.72
CA ALA A 148 -3.81 -21.27 9.84
C ALA A 148 -3.33 -20.81 8.46
N GLN A 149 -2.29 -19.97 8.40
CA GLN A 149 -1.69 -19.53 7.14
C GLN A 149 -1.08 -20.69 6.34
N GLN A 150 -0.39 -21.62 7.00
CA GLN A 150 0.17 -22.81 6.35
C GLN A 150 -0.91 -23.69 5.73
N LYS A 151 -2.02 -23.92 6.46
CA LYS A 151 -3.17 -24.66 5.95
C LYS A 151 -3.76 -23.98 4.71
N LEU A 152 -3.96 -22.65 4.75
CA LEU A 152 -4.43 -21.90 3.59
C LEU A 152 -3.48 -22.01 2.40
N ALA A 153 -2.17 -21.99 2.64
CA ALA A 153 -1.17 -22.14 1.58
C ALA A 153 -1.21 -23.52 0.91
N GLU A 154 -1.45 -24.59 1.67
CA GLU A 154 -1.64 -25.94 1.13
C GLU A 154 -2.90 -26.02 0.26
N GLN A 155 -4.03 -25.56 0.78
CA GLN A 155 -5.31 -25.53 0.05
C GLN A 155 -5.25 -24.63 -1.19
N ALA A 156 -4.49 -23.53 -1.14
CA ALA A 156 -4.30 -22.65 -2.29
C ALA A 156 -3.67 -23.39 -3.47
N ARG A 157 -2.66 -24.23 -3.23
CA ARG A 157 -2.01 -25.02 -4.27
C ARG A 157 -2.93 -26.08 -4.86
N GLU A 158 -3.75 -26.72 -4.02
CA GLU A 158 -4.73 -27.72 -4.46
C GLU A 158 -5.86 -27.10 -5.31
N ASN A 159 -6.15 -25.80 -5.11
CA ASN A 159 -7.26 -25.08 -5.76
C ASN A 159 -6.79 -23.99 -6.75
N ALA A 160 -5.55 -24.06 -7.24
CA ALA A 160 -4.90 -23.01 -8.03
C ALA A 160 -5.76 -22.50 -9.21
N ALA A 161 -6.32 -23.41 -10.02
CA ALA A 161 -7.12 -23.06 -11.19
C ALA A 161 -8.43 -22.33 -10.83
N LEU A 162 -9.11 -22.77 -9.76
CA LEU A 162 -10.33 -22.13 -9.25
C LEU A 162 -10.00 -20.73 -8.73
N ILE A 163 -8.98 -20.61 -7.89
CA ILE A 163 -8.53 -19.35 -7.29
C ILE A 163 -8.17 -18.33 -8.39
N ALA A 164 -7.41 -18.75 -9.39
CA ALA A 164 -7.05 -17.90 -10.52
C ALA A 164 -8.29 -17.43 -11.32
N THR A 165 -9.29 -18.29 -11.45
CA THR A 165 -10.55 -17.95 -12.14
C THR A 165 -11.37 -16.94 -11.33
N VAL A 166 -11.52 -17.15 -10.02
CA VAL A 166 -12.21 -16.23 -9.12
C VAL A 166 -11.53 -14.86 -9.14
N ALA A 167 -10.21 -14.78 -9.03
CA ALA A 167 -9.45 -13.53 -9.05
C ALA A 167 -9.75 -12.69 -10.31
N ARG A 168 -9.97 -13.34 -11.46
CA ARG A 168 -10.22 -12.66 -12.74
C ARG A 168 -11.68 -12.31 -13.00
N GLN A 169 -12.61 -13.11 -12.49
CA GLN A 169 -13.98 -13.14 -13.02
C GLN A 169 -15.06 -12.88 -11.97
N SER A 170 -14.81 -13.13 -10.68
CA SER A 170 -15.84 -12.97 -9.64
C SER A 170 -16.42 -11.56 -9.65
N SER A 171 -17.74 -11.44 -9.70
CA SER A 171 -18.41 -10.15 -9.51
C SER A 171 -18.25 -9.61 -8.09
N ASP A 172 -18.03 -10.49 -7.11
CA ASP A 172 -17.81 -10.08 -5.72
C ASP A 172 -16.33 -9.73 -5.47
N PRO A 173 -16.00 -8.46 -5.13
CA PRO A 173 -14.64 -8.05 -4.83
C PRO A 173 -14.04 -8.77 -3.62
N ARG A 174 -14.83 -9.21 -2.63
CA ARG A 174 -14.31 -9.93 -1.45
C ARG A 174 -13.64 -11.24 -1.88
N HIS A 175 -14.31 -12.00 -2.75
CA HIS A 175 -13.74 -13.22 -3.30
C HIS A 175 -12.49 -12.95 -4.15
N ARG A 176 -12.45 -11.84 -4.89
CA ARG A 176 -11.24 -11.43 -5.64
C ARG A 176 -10.07 -11.09 -4.73
N VAL A 177 -10.32 -10.38 -3.63
CA VAL A 177 -9.30 -10.07 -2.60
C VAL A 177 -8.73 -11.37 -2.02
N ILE A 178 -9.58 -12.29 -1.55
CA ILE A 178 -9.13 -13.56 -0.98
C ILE A 178 -8.37 -14.37 -2.03
N ALA A 179 -8.87 -14.42 -3.26
CA ALA A 179 -8.20 -15.13 -4.34
C ALA A 179 -6.81 -14.54 -4.63
N CYS A 180 -6.66 -13.22 -4.72
CA CYS A 180 -5.35 -12.57 -4.88
C CYS A 180 -4.40 -12.86 -3.72
N TYR A 181 -4.92 -12.92 -2.48
CA TYR A 181 -4.12 -13.32 -1.33
C TYR A 181 -3.57 -14.74 -1.51
N LEU A 182 -4.46 -15.69 -1.81
CA LEU A 182 -4.12 -17.11 -1.95
C LEU A 182 -3.20 -17.39 -3.15
N LEU A 183 -3.31 -16.61 -4.23
CA LEU A 183 -2.40 -16.72 -5.38
C LEU A 183 -0.93 -16.50 -5.00
N GLY A 184 -0.63 -15.78 -3.91
CA GLY A 184 0.74 -15.66 -3.41
C GLY A 184 1.34 -16.95 -2.86
N TYR A 185 0.55 -18.03 -2.70
CA TYR A 185 1.02 -19.36 -2.28
C TYR A 185 0.99 -20.40 -3.40
N VAL A 186 0.47 -20.02 -4.57
CA VAL A 186 0.40 -20.82 -5.79
C VAL A 186 1.71 -20.66 -6.56
N PRO A 187 2.20 -21.71 -7.29
CA PRO A 187 3.42 -21.60 -8.09
C PRO A 187 3.44 -20.35 -8.99
N ALA A 188 4.58 -19.65 -9.01
CA ALA A 188 4.74 -18.36 -9.68
C ALA A 188 4.25 -18.35 -11.14
N GLN A 189 4.52 -19.42 -11.89
CA GLN A 189 4.09 -19.57 -13.29
C GLN A 189 2.57 -19.45 -13.47
N GLU A 190 1.79 -19.90 -12.48
CA GLU A 190 0.32 -19.90 -12.49
C GLU A 190 -0.25 -18.62 -11.84
N SER A 191 0.45 -18.06 -10.84
CA SER A 191 -0.04 -16.90 -10.07
C SER A 191 0.24 -15.56 -10.74
N ILE A 192 1.35 -15.41 -11.48
CA ILE A 192 1.74 -14.12 -12.08
C ILE A 192 0.66 -13.56 -13.03
N PRO A 193 0.12 -14.31 -14.03
CA PRO A 193 -0.85 -13.75 -14.95
C PRO A 193 -2.14 -13.18 -14.30
N PRO A 194 -2.87 -13.91 -13.42
CA PRO A 194 -4.04 -13.34 -12.75
C PRO A 194 -3.69 -12.17 -11.82
N LEU A 195 -2.55 -12.21 -11.13
CA LEU A 195 -2.13 -11.12 -10.26
C LEU A 195 -1.80 -9.83 -11.04
N GLN A 196 -1.11 -9.94 -12.17
CA GLN A 196 -0.83 -8.77 -13.02
C GLN A 196 -2.11 -8.18 -13.63
N GLN A 197 -3.10 -9.01 -13.94
CA GLN A 197 -4.43 -8.52 -14.37
C GLN A 197 -5.14 -7.78 -13.23
N ALA A 198 -5.07 -8.31 -12.00
CA ALA A 198 -5.68 -7.73 -10.81
C ALA A 198 -5.10 -6.35 -10.42
N LEU A 199 -3.90 -5.97 -10.92
CA LEU A 199 -3.38 -4.61 -10.77
C LEU A 199 -4.26 -3.53 -11.40
N ARG A 200 -5.21 -3.90 -12.27
CA ARG A 200 -6.21 -2.99 -12.84
C ARG A 200 -7.63 -3.27 -12.37
N ASP A 201 -7.81 -4.05 -11.32
CA ASP A 201 -9.13 -4.30 -10.75
C ASP A 201 -9.79 -2.96 -10.35
N PRO A 202 -11.10 -2.76 -10.55
CA PRO A 202 -11.77 -1.54 -10.11
C PRO A 202 -11.75 -1.37 -8.58
N GLU A 203 -11.69 -2.46 -7.82
CA GLU A 203 -11.61 -2.41 -6.36
C GLU A 203 -10.16 -2.16 -5.90
N PRO A 204 -9.85 -1.04 -5.23
CA PRO A 204 -8.49 -0.73 -4.76
C PRO A 204 -7.88 -1.82 -3.88
N VAL A 205 -8.69 -2.44 -3.01
CA VAL A 205 -8.21 -3.49 -2.11
C VAL A 205 -7.73 -4.73 -2.89
N VAL A 206 -8.33 -5.03 -4.04
CA VAL A 206 -7.87 -6.12 -4.91
C VAL A 206 -6.51 -5.77 -5.51
N ARG A 207 -6.34 -4.54 -6.02
CA ARG A 207 -5.06 -4.06 -6.58
C ARG A 207 -3.92 -4.12 -5.56
N GLN A 208 -4.18 -3.64 -4.36
CA GLN A 208 -3.22 -3.64 -3.25
C GLN A 208 -2.84 -5.05 -2.81
N THR A 209 -3.82 -5.96 -2.73
CA THR A 209 -3.57 -7.37 -2.40
C THR A 209 -2.75 -8.04 -3.50
N ALA A 210 -3.03 -7.73 -4.77
CA ALA A 210 -2.26 -8.25 -5.90
C ALA A 210 -0.81 -7.74 -5.91
N LEU A 211 -0.56 -6.47 -5.56
CA LEU A 211 0.80 -5.93 -5.41
C LEU A 211 1.59 -6.67 -4.32
N LYS A 212 0.98 -6.92 -3.16
CA LYS A 212 1.61 -7.72 -2.07
C LYS A 212 1.96 -9.13 -2.53
N ALA A 213 1.02 -9.80 -3.20
CA ALA A 213 1.23 -11.13 -3.75
C ALA A 213 2.33 -11.14 -4.83
N LEU A 214 2.39 -10.12 -5.70
CA LEU A 214 3.46 -10.01 -6.69
C LEU A 214 4.82 -9.71 -6.05
N GLN A 215 4.85 -8.91 -4.97
CA GLN A 215 6.07 -8.68 -4.21
C GLN A 215 6.60 -9.98 -3.58
N ALA A 216 5.70 -10.80 -3.03
CA ALA A 216 6.01 -12.15 -2.56
C ALA A 216 6.65 -13.00 -3.64
N VAL A 217 5.98 -13.11 -4.79
CA VAL A 217 6.46 -13.86 -5.93
C VAL A 217 7.81 -13.33 -6.41
N ALA A 218 8.00 -12.01 -6.50
CA ALA A 218 9.28 -11.42 -6.90
C ALA A 218 10.43 -11.84 -5.99
N ARG A 219 10.23 -11.85 -4.67
CA ARG A 219 11.23 -12.31 -3.70
C ARG A 219 11.49 -13.82 -3.83
N GLU A 220 10.47 -14.62 -4.10
CA GLU A 220 10.63 -16.05 -4.36
C GLU A 220 11.50 -16.30 -5.60
N LEU A 221 11.20 -15.63 -6.73
CA LEU A 221 11.94 -15.77 -7.98
C LEU A 221 13.42 -15.39 -7.83
N GLU A 222 13.72 -14.32 -7.10
CA GLU A 222 15.11 -13.92 -6.81
C GLU A 222 15.83 -15.01 -5.99
N ASN A 223 15.16 -15.56 -4.97
CA ASN A 223 15.73 -16.61 -4.12
C ASN A 223 15.97 -17.93 -4.89
N THR A 224 15.07 -18.32 -5.79
CA THR A 224 15.21 -19.52 -6.62
C THR A 224 16.08 -19.30 -7.86
N LYS A 225 16.46 -18.04 -8.14
CA LYS A 225 17.13 -17.60 -9.37
C LYS A 225 16.34 -17.95 -10.63
N GLU A 226 15.03 -17.98 -10.53
CA GLU A 226 14.13 -18.24 -11.65
C GLU A 226 13.97 -16.97 -12.49
N SER A 227 14.59 -16.96 -13.67
CA SER A 227 14.67 -15.79 -14.54
C SER A 227 13.81 -15.89 -15.81
N SER A 228 13.16 -17.03 -16.05
CA SER A 228 12.29 -17.22 -17.21
C SER A 228 10.93 -16.53 -17.03
N LEU A 229 10.50 -16.34 -15.78
CA LEU A 229 9.24 -15.70 -15.44
C LEU A 229 9.38 -14.18 -15.42
N ARG A 230 8.45 -13.51 -16.10
CA ARG A 230 8.49 -12.06 -16.29
C ARG A 230 7.45 -11.36 -15.43
N LEU A 231 7.94 -10.43 -14.61
CA LEU A 231 7.15 -9.48 -13.85
C LEU A 231 7.13 -8.13 -14.58
N GLU A 232 5.94 -7.67 -14.96
CA GLU A 232 5.74 -6.41 -15.66
C GLU A 232 5.58 -5.25 -14.66
N PRO A 233 6.45 -4.23 -14.71
CA PRO A 233 6.36 -3.08 -13.81
C PRO A 233 5.26 -2.09 -14.19
N THR A 234 4.72 -2.17 -15.41
CA THR A 234 3.87 -1.13 -16.01
C THR A 234 2.72 -0.70 -15.09
N TRP A 235 1.89 -1.63 -14.64
CA TRP A 235 0.71 -1.26 -13.85
C TRP A 235 1.06 -0.81 -12.43
N ALA A 236 2.16 -1.29 -11.86
CA ALA A 236 2.66 -0.74 -10.60
C ALA A 236 3.14 0.71 -10.78
N VAL A 237 3.82 1.03 -11.88
CA VAL A 237 4.21 2.41 -12.21
C VAL A 237 2.99 3.31 -12.40
N GLU A 238 1.95 2.83 -13.08
CA GLU A 238 0.71 3.60 -13.25
C GLU A 238 -0.05 3.81 -11.93
N LEU A 239 -0.02 2.84 -11.02
CA LEU A 239 -0.68 2.94 -9.71
C LEU A 239 -0.09 4.03 -8.82
N LEU A 240 1.13 4.51 -9.09
CA LEU A 240 1.70 5.68 -8.42
C LEU A 240 0.92 6.98 -8.70
N HIS A 241 0.06 7.01 -9.74
CA HIS A 241 -0.85 8.11 -10.03
C HIS A 241 -2.24 7.95 -9.42
N SER A 242 -2.53 6.82 -8.78
CA SER A 242 -3.85 6.54 -8.19
C SER A 242 -4.24 7.59 -7.15
N ILE A 243 -5.53 7.90 -7.05
CA ILE A 243 -6.07 8.73 -5.96
C ILE A 243 -6.17 7.94 -4.64
N PHE A 244 -6.00 6.62 -4.67
CA PHE A 244 -5.98 5.78 -3.48
C PHE A 244 -4.56 5.71 -2.92
N TRP A 245 -4.42 6.03 -1.64
CA TRP A 245 -3.12 6.07 -0.97
C TRP A 245 -2.48 4.69 -0.91
N GLY A 246 -3.30 3.67 -0.59
CA GLY A 246 -2.84 2.28 -0.51
C GLY A 246 -2.23 1.80 -1.84
N ASP A 247 -2.78 2.20 -2.98
CA ASP A 247 -2.22 1.82 -4.27
C ASP A 247 -0.80 2.37 -4.47
N ARG A 248 -0.59 3.65 -4.14
CA ARG A 248 0.72 4.29 -4.30
C ARG A 248 1.78 3.65 -3.39
N VAL A 249 1.42 3.38 -2.14
CA VAL A 249 2.33 2.78 -1.16
C VAL A 249 2.71 1.37 -1.57
N GLU A 250 1.73 0.52 -1.86
CA GLU A 250 1.99 -0.87 -2.24
C GLU A 250 2.73 -0.97 -3.60
N ALA A 251 2.45 -0.03 -4.52
CA ALA A 251 3.17 0.04 -5.78
C ALA A 251 4.64 0.43 -5.57
N ALA A 252 4.92 1.41 -4.73
CA ALA A 252 6.29 1.80 -4.40
C ALA A 252 7.06 0.64 -3.73
N GLU A 253 6.44 -0.08 -2.80
CA GLU A 253 7.03 -1.25 -2.14
C GLU A 253 7.33 -2.39 -3.13
N TYR A 254 6.42 -2.67 -4.06
CA TYR A 254 6.66 -3.65 -5.11
C TYR A 254 7.79 -3.23 -6.06
N LEU A 255 7.81 -1.96 -6.48
CA LEU A 255 8.86 -1.42 -7.35
C LEU A 255 10.22 -1.38 -6.65
N LEU A 256 10.28 -1.23 -5.33
CA LEU A 256 11.53 -1.40 -4.58
C LEU A 256 12.09 -2.79 -4.80
N THR A 257 11.26 -3.83 -4.66
CA THR A 257 11.69 -5.22 -4.87
C THR A 257 12.18 -5.44 -6.30
N LEU A 258 11.43 -4.95 -7.30
CA LEU A 258 11.85 -5.08 -8.72
C LEU A 258 13.13 -4.31 -9.08
N THR A 259 13.55 -3.36 -8.24
CA THR A 259 14.75 -2.54 -8.47
C THR A 259 15.91 -2.87 -7.54
N GLU A 260 15.80 -3.89 -6.67
CA GLU A 260 16.90 -4.37 -5.81
C GLU A 260 18.15 -4.71 -6.65
N SER A 261 17.96 -5.42 -7.78
CA SER A 261 19.02 -5.77 -8.74
C SER A 261 19.41 -4.65 -9.73
N ARG A 262 18.91 -3.43 -9.53
CA ARG A 262 19.13 -2.26 -10.41
C ARG A 262 18.71 -2.52 -11.86
N ASN A 263 17.59 -3.21 -12.06
CA ASN A 263 17.01 -3.48 -13.38
C ASN A 263 16.77 -2.17 -14.16
N SER A 264 17.61 -1.93 -15.18
CA SER A 264 17.61 -0.67 -15.95
C SER A 264 16.30 -0.41 -16.67
N ARG A 265 15.62 -1.47 -17.15
CA ARG A 265 14.32 -1.33 -17.82
C ARG A 265 13.25 -0.84 -16.86
N VAL A 266 13.21 -1.37 -15.65
CA VAL A 266 12.25 -0.94 -14.61
C VAL A 266 12.55 0.51 -14.21
N LEU A 267 13.83 0.83 -13.95
CA LEU A 267 14.25 2.18 -13.58
C LEU A 267 13.92 3.21 -14.66
N GLU A 268 14.16 2.92 -15.94
CA GLU A 268 13.81 3.83 -17.03
C GLU A 268 12.30 4.02 -17.17
N LEU A 269 11.49 2.98 -16.96
CA LEU A 269 10.03 3.13 -16.98
C LEU A 269 9.54 4.03 -15.83
N ILE A 270 10.06 3.83 -14.62
CA ILE A 270 9.74 4.67 -13.46
C ILE A 270 10.13 6.12 -13.75
N LYS A 271 11.33 6.35 -14.27
CA LYS A 271 11.82 7.69 -14.60
C LYS A 271 10.93 8.40 -15.62
N GLN A 272 10.46 7.69 -16.64
CA GLN A 272 9.64 8.25 -17.70
C GLN A 272 8.21 8.56 -17.25
N ARG A 273 7.63 7.71 -16.41
CA ARG A 273 6.19 7.76 -16.14
C ARG A 273 5.81 8.14 -14.72
N ALA A 274 6.70 8.02 -13.74
CA ALA A 274 6.36 8.19 -12.32
C ALA A 274 7.35 9.03 -11.52
N LEU A 275 8.21 9.83 -12.16
CA LEU A 275 9.12 10.70 -11.42
C LEU A 275 8.37 11.71 -10.53
N GLU A 276 7.34 12.36 -11.07
CA GLU A 276 6.54 13.36 -10.33
C GLU A 276 5.84 12.79 -9.08
N PRO A 277 5.02 11.72 -9.16
CA PRO A 277 4.39 11.17 -7.97
C PRO A 277 5.41 10.65 -6.94
N LEU A 278 6.56 10.11 -7.36
CA LEU A 278 7.61 9.71 -6.42
C LEU A 278 8.25 10.91 -5.71
N LEU A 279 8.50 12.01 -6.42
CA LEU A 279 9.00 13.27 -5.82
C LEU A 279 8.01 13.85 -4.80
N GLU A 280 6.70 13.70 -5.03
CA GLU A 280 5.65 14.07 -4.09
C GLU A 280 5.64 13.15 -2.87
N MET A 281 5.59 11.83 -3.07
CA MET A 281 5.57 10.83 -2.00
C MET A 281 6.80 10.93 -1.09
N ALA A 282 7.99 11.16 -1.64
CA ALA A 282 9.22 11.32 -0.86
C ALA A 282 9.23 12.57 0.04
N ARG A 283 8.29 13.51 -0.19
CA ARG A 283 8.05 14.71 0.63
C ARG A 283 6.98 14.54 1.69
N TRP A 284 6.28 13.39 1.73
CA TRP A 284 5.36 13.10 2.83
C TRP A 284 6.07 13.27 4.19
N ARG A 285 5.30 13.73 5.16
CA ARG A 285 5.78 14.00 6.52
C ARG A 285 5.90 12.73 7.33
N SER A 286 5.10 11.70 7.01
CA SER A 286 5.41 10.33 7.44
C SER A 286 6.72 9.87 6.81
N LEU A 287 7.76 9.73 7.62
CA LEU A 287 9.04 9.22 7.17
C LEU A 287 8.92 7.77 6.67
N ARG A 288 8.13 6.93 7.36
CA ARG A 288 7.88 5.56 6.93
C ARG A 288 7.28 5.50 5.53
N HIS A 289 6.25 6.30 5.28
CA HIS A 289 5.55 6.27 3.99
C HIS A 289 6.31 7.02 2.89
N ALA A 290 7.17 7.98 3.24
CA ALA A 290 8.05 8.66 2.27
C ALA A 290 9.27 7.82 1.85
N LEU A 291 9.72 6.90 2.70
CA LEU A 291 10.98 6.17 2.50
C LEU A 291 11.02 5.35 1.20
N PRO A 292 9.98 4.57 0.82
CA PRO A 292 10.05 3.77 -0.40
C PRO A 292 10.25 4.62 -1.66
N ALA A 293 9.52 5.73 -1.78
CA ALA A 293 9.67 6.65 -2.89
C ALA A 293 11.06 7.30 -2.90
N TYR A 294 11.59 7.66 -1.73
CA TYR A 294 12.93 8.22 -1.61
C TYR A 294 14.02 7.24 -2.09
N ILE A 295 13.93 5.97 -1.70
CA ILE A 295 14.88 4.95 -2.14
C ILE A 295 14.82 4.80 -3.66
N LEU A 296 13.62 4.69 -4.25
CA LEU A 296 13.46 4.62 -5.71
C LEU A 296 14.11 5.81 -6.42
N LEU A 297 13.90 7.04 -5.93
CA LEU A 297 14.52 8.24 -6.49
C LEU A 297 16.06 8.22 -6.36
N GLY A 298 16.59 7.71 -5.25
CA GLY A 298 18.03 7.53 -5.08
C GLY A 298 18.61 6.57 -6.11
N ARG A 299 17.90 5.46 -6.36
CA ARG A 299 18.27 4.49 -7.40
C ARG A 299 18.22 5.12 -8.79
N LEU A 300 17.21 5.95 -9.09
CA LEU A 300 17.12 6.71 -10.34
C LEU A 300 18.26 7.73 -10.50
N ALA A 301 18.76 8.30 -9.40
CA ALA A 301 19.92 9.19 -9.39
C ALA A 301 21.26 8.45 -9.55
N GLY A 302 21.25 7.11 -9.60
CA GLY A 302 22.43 6.27 -9.70
C GLY A 302 23.17 6.09 -8.38
N TRP A 303 22.56 6.46 -7.24
CA TRP A 303 23.18 6.29 -5.93
C TRP A 303 23.16 4.82 -5.50
N LYS A 304 24.21 4.42 -4.78
CA LYS A 304 24.27 3.12 -4.09
C LYS A 304 23.34 3.11 -2.87
N ASP A 305 22.90 1.93 -2.44
CA ASP A 305 21.95 1.82 -1.32
C ASP A 305 22.54 2.44 -0.03
N GLU A 306 23.86 2.33 0.21
CA GLU A 306 24.52 2.95 1.36
C GLU A 306 24.60 4.49 1.27
N GLU A 307 24.59 5.05 0.07
CA GLU A 307 24.53 6.51 -0.14
C GLU A 307 23.12 7.02 0.13
N ILE A 308 22.12 6.28 -0.32
CA ILE A 308 20.69 6.57 -0.09
C ILE A 308 20.40 6.55 1.41
N GLU A 309 20.80 5.48 2.12
CA GLU A 309 20.58 5.32 3.56
C GLU A 309 21.27 6.42 4.38
N ARG A 310 22.53 6.74 4.07
CA ARG A 310 23.25 7.84 4.73
C ARG A 310 22.56 9.18 4.53
N SER A 311 22.12 9.47 3.30
CA SER A 311 21.45 10.74 2.99
C SER A 311 20.08 10.84 3.66
N TRP A 312 19.32 9.75 3.72
CA TRP A 312 18.05 9.67 4.44
C TRP A 312 18.25 9.94 5.94
N SER A 313 19.21 9.24 6.56
CA SER A 313 19.51 9.34 7.99
C SER A 313 20.03 10.72 8.39
N ALA A 314 20.73 11.41 7.49
CA ALA A 314 21.20 12.78 7.66
C ALA A 314 20.10 13.84 7.46
N GLY A 315 18.87 13.45 7.09
CA GLY A 315 17.78 14.39 6.82
C GLY A 315 17.95 15.21 5.54
N GLU A 316 18.85 14.81 4.65
CA GLU A 316 19.19 15.57 3.42
C GLU A 316 18.21 15.32 2.26
N ARG A 317 16.93 15.00 2.54
CA ARG A 317 15.97 14.56 1.52
C ARG A 317 15.88 15.54 0.33
N GLU A 318 15.70 16.83 0.61
CA GLU A 318 15.52 17.85 -0.43
C GLU A 318 16.72 18.01 -1.37
N LYS A 319 17.93 17.62 -0.95
CA LYS A 319 19.12 17.66 -1.80
C LYS A 319 18.97 16.72 -2.99
N LEU A 320 18.54 15.48 -2.74
CA LEU A 320 18.26 14.51 -3.79
C LEU A 320 17.07 14.96 -4.65
N LEU A 321 15.95 15.32 -4.00
CA LEU A 321 14.71 15.67 -4.70
C LEU A 321 14.90 16.87 -5.64
N SER A 322 15.61 17.90 -5.19
CA SER A 322 15.91 19.08 -6.00
C SER A 322 16.84 18.76 -7.17
N SER A 323 17.77 17.82 -7.02
CA SER A 323 18.69 17.43 -8.09
C SER A 323 17.97 16.73 -9.25
N LEU A 324 16.92 15.96 -8.95
CA LEU A 324 16.12 15.24 -9.96
C LEU A 324 15.09 16.15 -10.62
N ALA A 325 14.45 17.04 -9.85
CA ALA A 325 13.46 17.99 -10.37
C ALA A 325 14.06 19.01 -11.37
N ARG A 326 15.35 19.37 -11.23
CA ARG A 326 16.05 20.25 -12.18
C ARG A 326 16.39 19.57 -13.50
N LYS A 327 16.56 18.25 -13.52
CA LYS A 327 16.90 17.48 -14.73
C LYS A 327 15.70 17.22 -15.64
N THR A 328 14.50 17.56 -15.19
CA THR A 328 13.22 17.34 -15.90
C THR A 328 12.62 18.63 -16.47
N ARG A 329 13.20 19.79 -16.16
CA ARG A 329 12.91 21.08 -16.83
C ARG A 329 13.90 21.31 -17.96
#